data_AF-A0A392QND5-F1
#
_entry.id   AF-A0A392QND5-F1
#
_cell.length_a   1.000
_cell.length_b   1.000
_cell.length_c   1.000
_cell.angle_alpha   90.00
_cell.angle_beta   90.00
_cell.angle_gamma   90.00
#
_symmetry.space_group_name_H-M   'P 1'
#
loop_
_entity.id
_entity.type
_entity.pdbx_description
1 polymer ?
#
loop_
_entity_poly.entity_id
_entity_poly.type
_entity_poly.pdbx_seq_one_letter_code
_entity_poly.pdbx_strand_id
1 'polypeptide(L)'
;MNILSAEFLLRIVHEAIPDVYFEFGASVPAADLAVHVLDYLHKKLEEMCLVQGGEEEAYLMVLYMYVGSLLPYIEGLDSWLFDGILDDP
;
A
#
# COMPACT_ATOMS: atom_id res chain seq x y z
N MET A 1 -12.32 9.91 13.38
CA MET A 1 -12.40 9.72 11.93
C MET A 1 -13.64 10.45 11.44
N ASN A 2 -13.47 11.46 10.58
CA ASN A 2 -14.60 12.20 10.02
C ASN A 2 -15.03 11.55 8.67
N ILE A 3 -16.16 11.96 8.09
CA ILE A 3 -16.68 11.35 6.85
C ILE A 3 -15.70 11.54 5.68
N LEU A 4 -15.06 12.71 5.60
CA LEU A 4 -14.08 13.03 4.56
C LEU A 4 -12.84 12.11 4.65
N SER A 5 -12.38 11.80 5.88
CA SER A 5 -11.31 10.83 6.14
C SER A 5 -11.66 9.43 5.62
N ALA A 6 -12.90 9.00 5.79
CA ALA A 6 -13.35 7.67 5.35
C ALA A 6 -13.47 7.57 3.83
N GLU A 7 -14.01 8.60 3.18
CA GLU A 7 -14.09 8.70 1.72
C GLU A 7 -12.69 8.74 1.09
N PHE A 8 -11.76 9.47 1.71
CA PHE A 8 -10.36 9.51 1.27
C PHE A 8 -9.73 8.12 1.32
N LEU A 9 -9.84 7.41 2.44
CA LEU A 9 -9.31 6.05 2.59
C LEU A 9 -9.93 5.08 1.58
N LEU A 10 -11.25 5.14 1.39
CA LEU A 10 -11.94 4.32 0.40
C LEU A 10 -11.38 4.56 -1.00
N ARG A 11 -11.15 5.82 -1.37
CA ARG A 11 -10.55 6.17 -2.65
C ARG A 11 -9.14 5.60 -2.79
N ILE A 12 -8.29 5.75 -1.77
CA ILE A 12 -6.92 5.21 -1.80
C ILE A 12 -6.94 3.68 -1.98
N VAL A 13 -7.78 2.97 -1.25
CA VAL A 13 -7.90 1.50 -1.37
C VAL A 13 -8.37 1.09 -2.77
N HIS A 14 -9.37 1.79 -3.33
CA HIS A 14 -9.88 1.47 -4.65
C HIS A 14 -8.85 1.76 -5.76
N GLU A 15 -8.14 2.89 -5.67
CA GLU A 15 -7.12 3.28 -6.65
C GLU A 15 -5.85 2.41 -6.56
N ALA A 16 -5.59 1.76 -5.42
CA ALA A 16 -4.44 0.89 -5.22
C ALA A 16 -4.59 -0.50 -5.89
N ILE A 17 -5.81 -0.91 -6.24
CA ILE A 17 -6.07 -2.23 -6.82
C ILE A 17 -6.15 -2.09 -8.36
N PRO A 18 -5.32 -2.82 -9.13
CA PRO A 18 -5.40 -2.82 -10.59
C PRO A 18 -6.79 -3.21 -11.10
N ASP A 19 -7.30 -2.50 -12.11
CA ASP A 19 -8.62 -2.78 -12.70
C ASP A 19 -8.77 -4.24 -13.19
N VAL A 20 -7.68 -4.84 -13.69
CA VAL A 20 -7.63 -6.24 -14.14
C VAL A 20 -8.02 -7.24 -13.04
N TYR A 21 -7.91 -6.87 -11.76
CA TYR A 21 -8.33 -7.72 -10.64
C TYR A 21 -9.86 -7.83 -10.54
N PHE A 22 -10.60 -6.89 -11.12
CA PHE A 22 -12.06 -6.91 -11.17
C PHE A 22 -12.60 -7.57 -12.44
N GLU A 23 -11.73 -7.95 -13.40
CA GLU A 23 -12.13 -8.61 -14.64
C GLU A 23 -12.44 -10.09 -14.44
N PHE A 24 -13.56 -10.55 -14.97
CA PHE A 24 -13.97 -11.95 -14.84
C PHE A 24 -13.02 -12.88 -15.61
N GLY A 25 -12.37 -13.79 -14.89
CA GLY A 25 -11.47 -14.80 -15.46
C GLY A 25 -10.00 -14.38 -15.55
N ALA A 26 -9.67 -13.16 -15.12
CA ALA A 26 -8.28 -12.75 -14.94
C ALA A 26 -7.67 -13.43 -13.69
N SER A 27 -6.40 -13.82 -13.79
CA SER A 27 -5.61 -14.31 -12.66
C SER A 27 -4.35 -13.48 -12.59
N VAL A 28 -4.25 -12.66 -11.54
CA VAL A 28 -3.07 -11.84 -11.25
C VAL A 28 -2.29 -12.56 -10.13
N PRO A 29 -0.99 -12.80 -10.30
CA PRO A 29 -0.16 -13.34 -9.23
C PRO A 29 -0.21 -12.44 -7.99
N ALA A 30 -0.29 -13.04 -6.79
CA ALA A 30 -0.35 -12.29 -5.54
C ALA A 30 0.86 -11.35 -5.36
N ALA A 31 2.05 -11.79 -5.77
CA ALA A 31 3.26 -10.98 -5.74
C ALA A 31 3.16 -9.74 -6.66
N ASP A 32 2.58 -9.89 -7.85
CA ASP A 32 2.40 -8.75 -8.77
C ASP A 32 1.40 -7.72 -8.20
N LEU A 33 0.33 -8.20 -7.56
CA LEU A 33 -0.63 -7.35 -6.87
C LEU A 33 0.01 -6.63 -5.67
N ALA A 34 0.78 -7.35 -4.86
CA ALA A 34 1.48 -6.80 -3.71
C ALA A 34 2.43 -5.67 -4.11
N VAL A 35 3.27 -5.91 -5.12
CA VAL A 35 4.20 -4.90 -5.66
C VAL A 35 3.42 -3.70 -6.17
N HIS A 36 2.33 -3.91 -6.91
CA HIS A 36 1.51 -2.81 -7.42
C HIS A 36 0.93 -1.94 -6.30
N VAL A 37 0.38 -2.56 -5.24
CA VAL A 37 -0.18 -1.84 -4.10
C VAL A 37 0.90 -1.04 -3.36
N LEU A 38 2.07 -1.63 -3.10
CA LEU A 38 3.18 -0.95 -2.44
C LEU A 38 3.71 0.22 -3.27
N ASP A 39 3.89 0.03 -4.58
CA ASP A 39 4.31 1.08 -5.51
C ASP A 39 3.31 2.24 -5.54
N TYR A 40 2.01 1.92 -5.56
CA TYR A 40 0.96 2.92 -5.56
C TYR A 40 0.98 3.76 -4.27
N LEU A 41 1.02 3.10 -3.11
CA LEU A 41 1.06 3.78 -1.81
C LEU A 41 2.32 4.65 -1.66
N HIS A 42 3.47 4.18 -2.14
CA HIS A 42 4.71 4.96 -2.14
C HIS A 42 4.58 6.23 -2.99
N LYS A 43 4.13 6.10 -4.25
CA LYS A 43 3.90 7.25 -5.13
C LYS A 43 2.89 8.23 -4.54
N LYS A 44 1.82 7.72 -3.91
CA LYS A 44 0.82 8.57 -3.27
C LYS A 44 1.39 9.36 -2.10
N LEU A 45 2.29 8.75 -1.33
CA LEU A 45 2.99 9.44 -0.25
C LEU A 45 3.86 10.59 -0.78
N GLU A 46 4.60 10.34 -1.88
CA GLU A 46 5.39 11.37 -2.56
C GLU A 46 4.53 12.53 -3.06
N GLU A 47 3.39 12.25 -3.71
CA GLU A 47 2.45 13.27 -4.17
C GLU A 47 2.00 14.19 -3.03
N MET A 48 1.65 13.62 -1.87
CA MET A 48 1.18 14.37 -0.71
C MET A 48 2.29 15.22 -0.08
N CYS A 49 3.53 14.75 -0.07
CA CYS A 49 4.71 15.53 0.37
C CYS A 49 4.95 16.78 -0.49
N LEU A 50 4.58 16.73 -1.78
CA LEU A 50 4.83 17.81 -2.74
C LEU A 50 3.80 18.95 -2.65
N VAL A 51 2.68 18.76 -1.96
CA VAL A 51 1.63 19.78 -1.81
C VAL A 51 2.01 20.77 -0.69
N GLN A 52 2.18 22.06 -1.01
CA GLN A 52 2.43 23.10 0.00
C GLN A 52 1.25 23.19 0.99
N GLY A 53 1.53 22.93 2.27
CA GLY A 53 0.50 22.88 3.31
C GLY A 53 -0.31 21.58 3.29
N GLY A 54 0.26 20.50 2.75
CA GLY A 54 -0.38 19.18 2.63
C GLY A 54 -1.20 18.81 3.86
N GLU A 55 -2.40 18.26 3.62
CA GLU A 55 -3.31 17.83 4.66
C GLU A 55 -2.61 16.76 5.52
N GLU A 56 -2.10 17.16 6.68
CA GLU A 56 -1.31 16.32 7.60
C GLU A 56 -2.03 15.00 7.89
N GLU A 57 -3.36 15.05 8.06
CA GLU A 57 -4.19 13.87 8.28
C GLU A 57 -4.16 12.91 7.08
N ALA A 58 -4.28 13.41 5.85
CA ALA A 58 -4.25 12.60 4.63
C ALA A 58 -2.86 11.97 4.41
N TYR A 59 -1.80 12.74 4.64
CA TYR A 59 -0.43 12.23 4.58
C TYR A 59 -0.20 11.10 5.58
N LEU A 60 -0.57 11.32 6.85
CA LEU A 60 -0.42 10.31 7.90
C LEU A 60 -1.23 9.05 7.59
N MET A 61 -2.44 9.18 7.05
CA MET A 61 -3.26 8.04 6.63
C MET A 61 -2.57 7.18 5.57
N VAL A 62 -2.04 7.80 4.52
CA VAL A 62 -1.29 7.08 3.47
C VAL A 62 -0.02 6.47 4.04
N LEU A 63 0.70 7.18 4.92
CA LEU A 63 1.89 6.67 5.59
C LEU A 63 1.60 5.42 6.42
N TYR A 64 0.53 5.41 7.22
CA TYR A 64 0.15 4.26 8.02
C TYR A 64 -0.25 3.06 7.16
N MET A 65 -0.97 3.29 6.05
CA MET A 65 -1.27 2.22 5.09
C MET A 65 0.01 1.66 4.47
N TYR A 66 0.92 2.52 4.00
CA TYR A 66 2.17 2.11 3.38
C TYR A 66 3.04 1.28 4.33
N VAL A 67 3.31 1.79 5.54
CA VAL A 67 4.14 1.09 6.53
C VAL A 67 3.47 -0.21 6.98
N GLY A 68 2.15 -0.21 7.19
CA GLY A 68 1.39 -1.40 7.56
C GLY A 68 1.43 -2.48 6.48
N SER A 69 1.32 -2.09 5.20
CA SER A 69 1.44 -3.01 4.07
C SER A 69 2.87 -3.49 3.82
N LEU A 70 3.88 -2.67 4.13
CA LEU A 70 5.29 -3.00 3.90
C LEU A 70 5.89 -3.90 4.99
N LEU A 71 5.41 -3.77 6.23
CA LEU A 71 5.91 -4.49 7.40
C LEU A 71 6.11 -6.00 7.19
N PRO A 72 5.14 -6.79 6.70
CA PRO A 72 5.31 -8.24 6.57
C PRO A 72 6.46 -8.62 5.61
N TYR A 73 6.73 -7.81 4.60
CA TYR A 73 7.86 -8.04 3.68
C TYR A 73 9.21 -7.71 4.32
N ILE A 74 9.25 -6.70 5.20
CA ILE A 74 10.47 -6.39 5.98
C ILE A 74 10.75 -7.51 6.98
N GLU A 75 9.72 -8.00 7.67
CA GLU A 75 9.84 -9.10 8.63
C GLU A 75 10.28 -10.40 7.93
N GLY A 76 9.69 -10.73 6.78
CA GLY A 76 10.11 -11.87 5.96
C GLY A 76 11.54 -11.74 5.45
N LEU A 77 11.95 -10.54 5.02
CA LEU A 77 13.34 -10.26 4.60
C LEU A 77 14.34 -10.43 5.76
N ASP A 78 13.98 -9.95 6.95
CA ASP A 78 14.81 -10.09 8.16
C ASP A 78 15.03 -11.57 8.50
N SER A 79 13.95 -12.36 8.57
CA SER A 79 14.06 -13.81 8.83
C SER A 79 14.87 -14.53 7.75
N TRP A 80 14.73 -14.12 6.49
CA TRP A 80 15.51 -14.71 5.40
C TRP A 80 17.02 -14.41 5.54
N LEU A 81 17.38 -13.18 5.90
CA LEU A 81 18.77 -12.76 6.02
C LEU A 81 19.47 -13.32 7.26
N PHE A 82 18.77 -13.43 8.39
CA PHE A 82 19.38 -13.80 9.67
C PHE A 82 19.15 -15.26 10.07
N ASP A 83 17.96 -15.81 9.77
CA ASP A 83 17.60 -17.19 10.14
C ASP A 83 17.68 -18.15 8.94
N GLY A 84 17.79 -17.63 7.72
CA GLY A 84 17.79 -18.42 6.48
C GLY A 84 16.42 -19.01 6.14
N ILE A 85 15.34 -18.47 6.72
CA ILE A 85 13.96 -18.92 6.51
C ILE A 85 13.27 -17.92 5.58
N LEU A 86 12.76 -18.40 4.45
CA LEU A 86 11.95 -17.59 3.54
C LEU A 86 10.47 -17.86 3.82
N ASP A 87 9.88 -16.99 4.64
CA ASP A 87 8.43 -16.97 4.90
C ASP A 87 7.79 -15.86 4.04
N ASP A 88 7.01 -16.27 3.04
CA ASP A 88 6.27 -15.37 2.15
C ASP A 88 4.88 -15.08 2.76
N PRO A 89 4.56 -13.81 3.09
CA PRO A 89 3.30 -13.43 3.73
C PRO A 89 2.07 -13.49 2.81
#